data_AF-A0A2N6ELK4-F1
#
_entry.id   AF-A0A2N6ELK4-F1
#
_cell.length_a   1.000
_cell.length_b   1.000
_cell.length_c   1.000
_cell.angle_alpha   90.00
_cell.angle_beta   90.00
_cell.angle_gamma   90.00
#
_symmetry.space_group_name_H-M   'P 1'
#
loop_
_entity.id
_entity.type
_entity.pdbx_description
1 polymer ?
#
loop_
_entity_poly.entity_id
_entity_poly.type
_entity_poly.pdbx_seq_one_letter_code
_entity_poly.pdbx_strand_id
1 'polypeptide(L)' 'AVYSKHAFDSPDGEYIVLTYESRFANYQELNETVTVTLDSDARWKIAGYFVQ' A
#
# COMPACT_ATOMS: atom_id res chain seq x y z
N ALA A 1 -6.80 5.33 -8.62
CA ALA A 1 -6.28 4.41 -7.59
C ALA A 1 -6.63 2.99 -7.97
N VAL A 2 -5.66 2.07 -7.94
CA VAL A 2 -5.86 0.64 -8.18
C VAL A 2 -5.71 -0.08 -6.84
N TYR A 3 -6.50 -1.13 -6.60
CA TYR A 3 -6.37 -1.95 -5.39
C TYR A 3 -6.09 -3.41 -5.73
N SER A 4 -5.40 -4.10 -4.81
CA SER A 4 -5.14 -5.53 -4.85
C SER A 4 -5.22 -6.11 -3.43
N LYS A 5 -5.61 -7.38 -3.31
CA LYS A 5 -5.49 -8.16 -2.06
C LYS A 5 -4.20 -8.98 -1.98
N HIS A 6 -3.39 -8.94 -3.04
CA HIS A 6 -2.14 -9.67 -3.13
C HIS A 6 -0.96 -8.75 -2.80
N ALA A 7 -0.21 -9.10 -1.77
CA ALA A 7 1.04 -8.45 -1.39
C ALA A 7 2.23 -9.37 -1.75
N PHE A 8 3.14 -8.89 -2.59
CA PHE A 8 4.29 -9.65 -3.05
C PHE A 8 5.36 -9.77 -1.96
N ASP A 9 5.96 -10.94 -1.82
CA ASP A 9 7.04 -11.23 -0.85
C ASP A 9 6.66 -10.85 0.60
N SER A 10 5.42 -11.14 0.99
CA SER A 10 4.87 -10.83 2.31
C SER A 10 4.52 -12.10 3.09
N PRO A 11 4.54 -12.07 4.43
CA PRO A 11 4.03 -13.18 5.25
C PRO A 11 2.55 -13.46 4.99
N ASP A 12 2.08 -14.64 5.38
CA ASP A 12 0.65 -14.98 5.33
C ASP A 12 -0.20 -13.96 6.11
N GLY A 13 -1.29 -13.49 5.51
CA GLY A 13 -2.20 -12.52 6.10
C GLY A 13 -3.21 -11.93 5.12
N GLU A 14 -4.14 -11.13 5.64
CA GLU A 14 -5.04 -10.34 4.81
C GLU A 14 -4.41 -8.98 4.51
N TYR A 15 -4.32 -8.64 3.23
CA TYR A 15 -3.72 -7.39 2.78
C TYR A 15 -4.65 -6.60 1.87
N ILE A 16 -4.46 -5.28 1.88
CA ILE A 16 -4.93 -4.39 0.84
C ILE A 16 -3.73 -3.55 0.40
N VAL A 17 -3.41 -3.62 -0.89
CA VAL A 17 -2.41 -2.80 -1.55
C VAL A 17 -3.15 -1.76 -2.38
N LEU A 18 -2.87 -0.48 -2.13
CA LEU A 18 -3.45 0.66 -2.84
C LEU A 18 -2.35 1.38 -3.60
N THR A 19 -2.54 1.61 -4.89
CA THR A 19 -1.62 2.38 -5.73
C THR A 19 -2.30 3.64 -6.25
N TYR A 20 -1.64 4.79 -6.05
CA TYR A 20 -2.07 6.11 -6.47
C TYR A 20 -1.06 6.71 -7.44
N GLU A 21 -1.56 7.41 -8.45
CA GLU A 21 -0.75 8.36 -9.21
C GLU A 21 -0.68 9.65 -8.40
N SER A 22 0.53 10.02 -7.98
CA SER A 22 0.76 11.12 -7.06
C SER A 22 1.71 12.16 -7.66
N ARG A 23 1.48 13.42 -7.29
CA ARG A 23 2.32 14.57 -7.68
C ARG A 23 2.89 15.22 -6.42
N PHE A 24 4.20 15.35 -6.37
CA PHE A 24 4.91 16.00 -5.27
C PHE A 24 5.53 17.31 -5.76
N ALA A 25 5.92 18.20 -4.85
CA ALA A 25 6.40 19.53 -5.19
C ALA A 25 7.51 19.55 -6.26
N ASN A 26 8.39 18.53 -6.25
CA ASN A 26 9.52 18.40 -7.18
C ASN A 26 9.38 17.24 -8.18
N TYR A 27 8.26 16.50 -8.17
CA TYR A 27 8.07 15.32 -9.02
C TYR A 27 6.64 15.28 -9.57
N GLN A 28 6.52 15.28 -10.90
CA GLN A 28 5.22 15.48 -11.54
C GLN A 28 4.38 14.22 -11.65
N GLU A 29 4.99 13.03 -11.69
CA GLU A 29 4.29 11.75 -11.84
C GLU A 29 5.08 10.66 -11.12
N LEU A 30 4.62 10.26 -9.93
CA LEU A 30 5.16 9.14 -9.16
C LEU A 30 4.03 8.21 -8.76
N ASN A 31 4.33 6.93 -8.57
CA ASN A 31 3.40 5.98 -7.99
C ASN A 31 3.60 5.90 -6.48
N GLU A 32 2.53 6.12 -5.74
CA GLU A 32 2.47 5.96 -4.29
C GLU A 32 1.74 4.65 -3.97
N THR A 33 2.41 3.76 -3.25
CA THR A 33 1.86 2.47 -2.83
C THR A 33 1.71 2.43 -1.31
N VAL A 34 0.47 2.24 -0.86
CA VAL A 34 0.12 2.03 0.55
C VAL A 34 -0.32 0.59 0.73
N THR A 35 0.39 -0.16 1.58
CA THR A 35 0.02 -1.54 1.93
C THR A 35 -0.48 -1.56 3.36
N VAL A 36 -1.69 -2.08 3.57
CA VAL A 36 -2.26 -2.32 4.89
C VAL A 36 -2.50 -3.81 5.10
N THR A 37 -2.43 -4.25 6.34
CA THR A 37 -2.71 -5.63 6.76
C THR A 37 -3.71 -5.65 7.91
N LEU A 38 -4.57 -6.67 7.96
CA LEU A 38 -5.47 -6.87 9.09
C LEU A 38 -4.70 -7.54 10.23
N ASP A 39 -4.58 -6.85 11.35
CA ASP A 39 -3.96 -7.42 12.55
C ASP A 39 -4.98 -8.23 13.37
N SER A 40 -4.46 -9.06 14.27
CA SER A 40 -5.15 -9.89 15.26
C SER A 40 -6.19 -9.15 16.11
N ASP A 41 -6.06 -7.84 16.27
CA ASP A 41 -7.02 -6.98 16.98
C ASP A 41 -8.19 -6.50 16.10
N ALA A 42 -8.35 -7.11 14.92
CA ALA A 42 -9.34 -6.77 13.90
C ALA A 42 -9.25 -5.33 13.38
N ARG A 43 -8.06 -4.71 13.48
CA ARG A 43 -7.78 -3.38 12.91
C ARG A 43 -6.80 -3.47 11.77
N TRP A 44 -7.06 -2.65 10.75
CA TRP A 44 -6.11 -2.46 9.65
C TRP A 44 -4.94 -1.60 10.12
N LYS A 45 -3.71 -2.07 9.84
CA LYS A 45 -2.46 -1.36 10.15
C LYS A 45 -1.64 -1.17 8.88
N ILE A 46 -0.86 -0.09 8.84
CA ILE A 46 0.04 0.20 7.72
C ILE A 46 1.23 -0.75 7.82
N ALA A 47 1.39 -1.61 6.81
CA ALA A 47 2.51 -2.51 6.66
C ALA A 47 3.62 -1.89 5.79
N GLY A 48 3.27 -0.98 4.87
CA GLY A 48 4.26 -0.34 3.99
C GLY A 48 3.76 0.94 3.33
N TYR A 49 4.71 1.82 3.05
CA TYR A 49 4.51 3.07 2.32
C TYR A 49 5.70 3.29 1.38
N PHE A 50 5.45 3.31 0.08
CA PHE A 50 6.50 3.43 -0.93
C PHE A 50 6.11 4.46 -1.99
N VAL A 51 7.09 5.25 -2.43
CA VAL A 51 6.95 6.21 -3.53
C VAL A 51 8.03 5.87 -4.55
N GLN A 52 7.65 5.72 -5.83
CA GLN A 52 8.53 5.29 -6.93
C GLN A 52 8.26 6.04 -8.23
#